data_AF-A0A3S0CMH6-F1
#
_entry.id   AF-A0A3S0CMH6-F1
#
_cell.length_a   1.000
_cell.length_b   1.000
_cell.length_c   1.000
_cell.angle_alpha   90.00
_cell.angle_beta   90.00
_cell.angle_gamma   90.00
#
_symmetry.space_group_name_H-M   'P 1'
#
loop_
_entity.id
_entity.type
_entity.pdbx_description
1 polymer ?
#
loop_
_entity_poly.entity_id
_entity_poly.type
_entity_poly.pdbx_seq_one_letter_code
_entity_poly.pdbx_strand_id
1 'polypeptide(L)'
;MKRPAQRRPLWWNTQLPQLLRPRVLWGLQVLPLAGLGLSFVPWFVWVLPWAEQGFPASAGVSTELLLFLLAFLALMVGGLLAGMWAGWQLNAAVCRFLRGWPAEQVRQVFRESQLPPHWLKAGVASGDAHAESLREARRQLDEGMVRYVLKVGVLRWGLLMFLGMGLIGPWLRDGQLSVRAVAVQALIWTLAGIGFGLTLWSTERARLRDQHKA
;
A
#
# COMPACT_ATOMS: atom_id res chain seq x y z
N MET A 1 16.03 -26.55 19.02
CA MET A 1 14.75 -25.80 19.14
C MET A 1 14.69 -24.75 18.03
N LYS A 2 13.70 -24.81 17.13
CA LYS A 2 13.50 -23.76 16.11
C LYS A 2 13.08 -22.47 16.83
N ARG A 3 13.74 -21.33 16.54
CA ARG A 3 13.28 -20.03 17.06
C ARG A 3 11.80 -19.85 16.67
N PRO A 4 10.92 -19.47 17.60
CA PRO A 4 9.53 -19.18 17.25
C PRO A 4 9.54 -18.09 16.17
N ALA A 5 8.74 -18.30 15.12
CA ALA A 5 8.59 -17.36 14.02
C ALA A 5 8.34 -15.95 14.59
N GLN A 6 9.06 -14.97 14.06
CA GLN A 6 9.10 -13.62 14.61
C GLN A 6 7.68 -13.03 14.68
N ARG A 7 7.18 -12.78 15.89
CA ARG A 7 5.86 -12.18 16.14
C ARG A 7 5.87 -10.73 15.67
N ARG A 8 5.39 -10.50 14.44
CA ARG A 8 5.21 -9.15 13.89
C ARG A 8 3.72 -8.83 13.86
N PRO A 9 3.31 -7.57 14.11
CA PRO A 9 1.94 -7.15 13.89
C PRO A 9 1.49 -7.42 12.46
N LEU A 10 0.21 -7.76 12.29
CA LEU A 10 -0.36 -8.16 11.00
C LEU A 10 -0.17 -7.08 9.92
N TRP A 11 -0.30 -5.81 10.32
CA TRP A 11 -0.13 -4.66 9.43
C TRP A 11 1.32 -4.46 8.94
N TRP A 12 2.30 -5.08 9.58
CA TRP A 12 3.70 -5.09 9.14
C TRP A 12 4.07 -6.36 8.37
N ASN A 13 3.15 -7.33 8.29
CA ASN A 13 3.40 -8.61 7.66
C ASN A 13 2.97 -8.60 6.19
N THR A 14 3.90 -8.19 5.32
CA THR A 14 3.67 -8.11 3.86
C THR A 14 3.46 -9.46 3.18
N GLN A 15 3.77 -10.56 3.85
CA GLN A 15 3.73 -11.91 3.28
C GLN A 15 2.37 -12.60 3.47
N LEU A 16 1.72 -12.37 4.60
CA LEU A 16 0.44 -13.01 4.93
C LEU A 16 -0.70 -12.79 3.93
N PRO A 17 -0.87 -11.60 3.33
CA PRO A 17 -1.92 -11.37 2.34
C PRO A 17 -1.99 -12.42 1.22
N GLN A 18 -0.83 -12.96 0.81
CA GLN A 18 -0.75 -13.93 -0.29
C GLN A 18 -1.27 -15.32 0.08
N LEU A 19 -1.27 -15.65 1.38
CA LEU A 19 -1.65 -16.96 1.91
C LEU A 19 -3.12 -17.02 2.33
N LEU A 20 -3.73 -15.85 2.51
CA LEU A 20 -5.12 -15.72 2.92
C LEU A 20 -6.08 -16.07 1.78
N ARG A 21 -7.23 -16.64 2.13
CA ARG A 21 -8.36 -16.77 1.21
C ARG A 21 -8.86 -15.37 0.81
N PRO A 22 -9.30 -15.17 -0.45
CA PRO A 22 -9.72 -13.83 -0.92
C PRO A 22 -10.77 -13.16 -0.04
N ARG A 23 -11.77 -13.90 0.45
CA ARG A 23 -12.82 -13.35 1.34
C ARG A 23 -12.25 -12.78 2.64
N VAL A 24 -11.30 -13.49 3.25
CA VAL A 24 -10.65 -13.06 4.49
C VAL A 24 -9.73 -11.88 4.22
N LEU A 25 -8.97 -11.95 3.12
CA LEU A 25 -8.08 -10.88 2.67
C LEU A 25 -8.85 -9.56 2.51
N TRP A 26 -9.97 -9.59 1.78
CA TRP A 26 -10.81 -8.40 1.62
C TRP A 26 -11.35 -7.90 2.96
N GLY A 27 -11.85 -8.79 3.81
CA GLY A 27 -12.31 -8.41 5.15
C GLY A 27 -11.23 -7.71 6.00
N LEU A 28 -9.96 -8.09 5.84
CA LEU A 28 -8.85 -7.48 6.56
C LEU A 28 -8.28 -6.23 5.86
N GLN A 29 -8.45 -6.06 4.56
CA GLN A 29 -7.84 -4.94 3.83
C GLN A 29 -8.78 -3.77 3.58
N VAL A 30 -10.10 -3.97 3.56
CA VAL A 30 -11.05 -2.90 3.23
C VAL A 30 -10.92 -1.70 4.17
N LEU A 31 -10.91 -1.90 5.50
CA LEU A 31 -10.84 -0.76 6.43
C LEU A 31 -9.48 -0.03 6.39
N PRO A 32 -8.30 -0.71 6.37
CA PRO A 32 -7.03 -0.04 6.16
C PRO A 32 -6.95 0.73 4.83
N LEU A 33 -7.46 0.16 3.73
CA LEU A 33 -7.47 0.83 2.43
C LEU A 33 -8.44 2.02 2.41
N ALA A 34 -9.60 1.88 3.04
CA ALA A 34 -10.54 2.98 3.22
C ALA A 34 -9.94 4.08 4.10
N GLY A 35 -9.28 3.74 5.20
CA GLY A 35 -8.59 4.71 6.06
C GLY A 35 -7.47 5.44 5.33
N LEU A 36 -6.69 4.73 4.50
CA LEU A 36 -5.70 5.33 3.61
C LEU A 36 -6.37 6.30 2.63
N GLY A 37 -7.44 5.89 1.95
CA GLY A 37 -8.19 6.74 1.03
C GLY A 37 -8.79 7.98 1.71
N LEU A 38 -9.40 7.80 2.89
CA LEU A 38 -10.00 8.89 3.66
C LEU A 38 -8.97 9.89 4.16
N SER A 39 -7.71 9.48 4.37
CA SER A 39 -6.62 10.40 4.71
C SER A 39 -6.34 11.44 3.61
N PHE A 40 -6.82 11.21 2.39
CA PHE A 40 -6.74 12.18 1.31
C PHE A 40 -7.79 13.29 1.35
N VAL A 41 -8.94 13.05 1.99
CA VAL A 41 -10.07 13.99 1.99
C VAL A 41 -9.66 15.37 2.51
N PRO A 42 -8.93 15.51 3.65
CA PRO A 42 -8.52 16.82 4.14
C PRO A 42 -7.64 17.59 3.15
N TRP A 43 -6.77 16.87 2.41
CA TRP A 43 -5.86 17.48 1.45
C TRP A 43 -6.63 18.09 0.27
N PHE A 44 -7.60 17.36 -0.27
CA PHE A 44 -8.37 17.82 -1.42
C PHE A 44 -9.44 18.86 -1.08
N VAL A 45 -10.04 18.78 0.10
CA VAL A 45 -11.15 19.67 0.49
C VAL A 45 -10.64 20.98 1.09
N TRP A 46 -9.56 20.96 1.87
CA TRP A 46 -9.11 22.14 2.61
C TRP A 46 -7.72 22.62 2.19
N VAL A 47 -6.73 21.72 2.17
CA VAL A 47 -5.32 22.15 2.07
C VAL A 47 -4.97 22.61 0.65
N LEU A 48 -5.36 21.86 -0.38
CA LEU A 48 -5.06 22.24 -1.77
C LEU A 48 -5.75 23.56 -2.19
N PRO A 49 -7.07 23.76 -1.95
CA PRO A 49 -7.71 25.04 -2.26
C PRO A 49 -7.08 26.23 -1.51
N TRP A 50 -6.67 26.02 -0.26
CA TRP A 50 -5.95 27.04 0.50
C TRP A 50 -4.57 27.34 -0.09
N ALA A 51 -3.82 26.31 -0.48
CA ALA A 51 -2.50 26.45 -1.07
C ALA A 51 -2.54 27.16 -2.43
N GLU A 52 -3.55 26.90 -3.25
CA GLU A 52 -3.76 27.55 -4.56
C GLU A 52 -3.95 29.08 -4.42
N GLN A 53 -4.50 29.56 -3.30
CA GLN A 53 -4.63 31.00 -3.02
C GLN A 53 -3.30 31.64 -2.63
N GLY A 54 -2.43 30.91 -1.92
CA GLY A 54 -1.12 31.40 -1.47
C GLY A 54 -0.01 31.27 -2.52
N PHE A 55 -0.11 30.28 -3.40
CA PHE A 55 0.90 29.96 -4.41
C PHE A 55 0.25 29.85 -5.80
N PRO A 56 -0.09 30.97 -6.45
CA PRO A 56 -0.71 30.92 -7.76
C PRO A 56 0.26 30.28 -8.77
N ALA A 57 -0.29 29.54 -9.74
CA ALA A 57 0.51 28.80 -10.72
C ALA A 57 1.49 29.67 -11.53
N SER A 58 1.25 30.99 -11.59
CA SER A 58 2.12 31.98 -12.25
C SER A 58 3.35 32.38 -11.43
N ALA A 59 3.42 32.04 -10.14
CA ALA A 59 4.44 32.57 -9.23
C ALA A 59 5.88 32.06 -9.47
N GLY A 60 6.09 31.15 -10.43
CA GLY A 60 7.38 30.47 -10.59
C GLY A 60 7.73 29.58 -9.38
N VAL A 61 8.91 28.98 -9.40
CA VAL A 61 9.38 28.13 -8.29
C VAL A 61 10.11 29.00 -7.27
N SER A 62 9.53 29.18 -6.09
CA SER A 62 10.14 29.89 -4.96
C SER A 62 10.59 28.94 -3.85
N THR A 63 11.47 29.41 -2.96
CA THR A 63 11.91 28.62 -1.79
C THR A 63 10.76 28.29 -0.85
N GLU A 64 9.83 29.23 -0.66
CA GLU A 64 8.62 29.05 0.16
C GLU A 64 7.72 27.96 -0.41
N LEU A 65 7.52 27.94 -1.73
CA LEU A 65 6.77 26.89 -2.41
C LEU A 65 7.45 25.52 -2.22
N LEU A 66 8.78 25.44 -2.34
CA LEU A 66 9.52 24.19 -2.13
C LEU A 66 9.39 23.68 -0.69
N LEU A 67 9.54 24.55 0.31
CA LEU A 67 9.36 24.19 1.72
C LEU A 67 7.92 23.75 2.00
N PHE A 68 6.93 24.45 1.44
CA PHE A 68 5.53 24.05 1.53
C PHE A 68 5.32 22.66 0.92
N LEU A 69 5.82 22.39 -0.28
CA LEU A 69 5.68 21.09 -0.94
C LEU A 69 6.34 19.96 -0.14
N LEU A 70 7.51 20.19 0.47
CA LEU A 70 8.16 19.21 1.33
C LEU A 70 7.35 18.93 2.60
N ALA A 71 6.87 19.98 3.28
CA ALA A 71 6.03 19.84 4.47
C ALA A 71 4.70 19.15 4.13
N PHE A 72 4.07 19.55 3.02
CA PHE A 72 2.85 18.93 2.49
C PHE A 72 3.06 17.44 2.22
N LEU A 73 4.14 17.06 1.53
CA LEU A 73 4.45 15.67 1.24
C LEU A 73 4.68 14.86 2.53
N ALA A 74 5.47 15.39 3.47
CA ALA A 74 5.75 14.73 4.74
C ALA A 74 4.47 14.50 5.56
N LEU A 75 3.60 15.52 5.67
CA LEU A 75 2.33 15.42 6.37
C LEU A 75 1.35 14.48 5.67
N MET A 76 1.30 14.50 4.33
CA MET A 76 0.48 13.59 3.54
C MET A 76 0.89 12.14 3.77
N VAL A 77 2.19 11.83 3.72
CA VAL A 77 2.71 10.48 4.04
C VAL A 77 2.37 10.09 5.47
N GLY A 78 2.55 11.00 6.44
CA GLY A 78 2.16 10.78 7.83
C GLY A 78 0.66 10.46 7.98
N GLY A 79 -0.19 11.22 7.30
CA GLY A 79 -1.64 11.02 7.28
C GLY A 79 -2.03 9.67 6.67
N LEU A 80 -1.37 9.24 5.59
CA LEU A 80 -1.60 7.94 4.96
C LEU A 80 -1.26 6.78 5.91
N LEU A 81 -0.10 6.86 6.57
CA LEU A 81 0.33 5.86 7.54
C LEU A 81 -0.62 5.81 8.75
N ALA A 82 -1.04 6.98 9.25
CA ALA A 82 -2.01 7.09 10.35
C ALA A 82 -3.38 6.53 9.98
N GLY A 83 -3.90 6.86 8.78
CA GLY A 83 -5.17 6.34 8.26
C GLY A 83 -5.15 4.82 8.08
N MET A 84 -4.06 4.28 7.52
CA MET A 84 -3.87 2.84 7.41
C MET A 84 -3.83 2.16 8.78
N TRP A 85 -3.08 2.71 9.74
CA TRP A 85 -3.00 2.19 11.11
C TRP A 85 -4.36 2.23 11.81
N ALA A 86 -5.10 3.34 11.69
CA ALA A 86 -6.44 3.49 12.25
C ALA A 86 -7.41 2.45 11.65
N GLY A 87 -7.36 2.21 10.34
CA GLY A 87 -8.16 1.16 9.69
C GLY A 87 -7.87 -0.25 10.22
N TRP A 88 -6.62 -0.54 10.59
CA TRP A 88 -6.27 -1.79 11.27
C TRP A 88 -6.84 -1.87 12.70
N GLN A 89 -6.80 -0.78 13.46
CA GLN A 89 -7.42 -0.73 14.79
C GLN A 89 -8.94 -0.90 14.71
N LEU A 90 -9.58 -0.28 13.72
CA LEU A 90 -11.02 -0.44 13.46
C LEU A 90 -11.37 -1.89 13.10
N ASN A 91 -10.56 -2.56 12.28
CA ASN A 91 -10.74 -4.00 12.02
C ASN A 91 -10.70 -4.83 13.32
N ALA A 92 -9.71 -4.59 14.18
CA ALA A 92 -9.59 -5.27 15.46
C ALA A 92 -10.81 -5.00 16.35
N ALA A 93 -11.29 -3.76 16.39
CA ALA A 93 -12.49 -3.36 17.14
C ALA A 93 -13.76 -4.02 16.58
N VAL A 94 -13.95 -4.04 15.26
CA VAL A 94 -15.07 -4.72 14.58
C VAL A 94 -15.08 -6.21 14.93
N CYS A 95 -13.93 -6.88 14.85
CA CYS A 95 -13.80 -8.28 15.27
C CYS A 95 -14.16 -8.46 16.75
N ARG A 96 -13.64 -7.59 17.63
CA ARG A 96 -13.87 -7.68 19.08
C ARG A 96 -15.34 -7.46 19.47
N PHE A 97 -15.95 -6.40 18.96
CA PHE A 97 -17.23 -5.88 19.46
C PHE A 97 -18.41 -6.33 18.60
N LEU A 98 -18.28 -6.35 17.28
CA LEU A 98 -19.39 -6.72 16.38
C LEU A 98 -19.43 -8.22 16.08
N ARG A 99 -18.28 -8.89 16.04
CA ARG A 99 -18.19 -10.35 15.81
C ARG A 99 -17.98 -11.16 17.09
N GLY A 100 -17.92 -10.50 18.24
CA GLY A 100 -17.79 -11.15 19.54
C GLY A 100 -16.49 -11.93 19.74
N TRP A 101 -15.42 -11.60 19.01
CA TRP A 101 -14.15 -12.32 19.18
C TRP A 101 -13.59 -12.15 20.59
N PRO A 102 -13.04 -13.21 21.21
CA PRO A 102 -12.27 -13.09 22.44
C PRO A 102 -11.10 -12.13 22.26
N ALA A 103 -10.78 -11.34 23.29
CA ALA A 103 -9.66 -10.39 23.26
C ALA A 103 -8.33 -11.09 22.93
N GLU A 104 -8.15 -12.31 23.41
CA GLU A 104 -6.99 -13.14 23.12
C GLU A 104 -6.87 -13.46 21.62
N GLN A 105 -7.97 -13.82 20.97
CA GLN A 105 -7.99 -14.08 19.52
C GLN A 105 -7.65 -12.83 18.71
N VAL A 106 -8.19 -11.67 19.11
CA VAL A 106 -7.86 -10.38 18.46
C VAL A 106 -6.37 -10.06 18.63
N ARG A 107 -5.82 -10.26 19.83
CA ARG A 107 -4.38 -10.08 20.08
C ARG A 107 -3.54 -11.00 19.21
N GLN A 108 -3.85 -12.29 19.18
CA GLN A 108 -3.14 -13.30 18.41
C GLN A 108 -3.14 -12.96 16.91
N VAL A 109 -4.29 -12.59 16.34
CA VAL A 109 -4.39 -12.28 14.91
C VAL A 109 -3.72 -10.95 14.57
N PHE A 110 -4.06 -9.86 15.24
CA PHE A 110 -3.65 -8.51 14.83
C PHE A 110 -2.25 -8.10 15.33
N ARG A 111 -1.83 -8.56 16.51
CA ARG A 111 -0.50 -8.25 17.07
C ARG A 111 0.53 -9.33 16.79
N GLU A 112 0.12 -10.59 16.82
CA GLU A 112 1.07 -11.71 16.70
C GLU A 112 1.05 -12.39 15.33
N SER A 113 0.15 -11.97 14.42
CA SER A 113 0.01 -12.57 13.09
C SER A 113 -0.32 -14.07 13.12
N GLN A 114 -0.89 -14.58 14.22
CA GLN A 114 -1.31 -15.98 14.33
C GLN A 114 -2.68 -16.15 13.65
N LEU A 115 -2.67 -16.61 12.40
CA LEU A 115 -3.88 -16.76 11.61
C LEU A 115 -4.56 -18.11 11.87
N PRO A 116 -5.90 -18.16 12.01
CA PRO A 116 -6.64 -19.42 12.06
C PRO A 116 -6.40 -20.26 10.80
N PRO A 117 -6.21 -21.60 10.91
CA PRO A 117 -5.93 -22.45 9.74
C PRO A 117 -6.98 -22.35 8.63
N HIS A 118 -8.26 -22.17 8.99
CA HIS A 118 -9.35 -22.04 8.02
C HIS A 118 -9.33 -20.73 7.22
N TRP A 119 -8.50 -19.74 7.61
CA TRP A 119 -8.29 -18.51 6.86
C TRP A 119 -7.28 -18.67 5.72
N LEU A 120 -6.43 -19.69 5.80
CA LEU A 120 -5.39 -19.96 4.83
C LEU A 120 -5.95 -20.68 3.61
N LYS A 121 -5.29 -20.50 2.46
CA LYS A 121 -5.53 -21.29 1.24
C LYS A 121 -5.25 -22.78 1.53
N ALA A 122 -5.96 -23.67 0.82
CA ALA A 122 -5.77 -25.11 0.99
C ALA A 122 -4.31 -25.50 0.73
N GLY A 123 -3.77 -26.41 1.56
CA GLY A 123 -2.39 -26.88 1.45
C GLY A 123 -1.34 -26.02 2.19
N VAL A 124 -1.71 -24.88 2.78
CA VAL A 124 -0.80 -24.06 3.59
C VAL A 124 -1.01 -24.36 5.07
N ALA A 125 -0.10 -25.13 5.68
CA ALA A 125 -0.05 -25.25 7.13
C ALA A 125 0.39 -23.92 7.75
N SER A 126 -0.15 -23.56 8.92
CA SER A 126 0.20 -22.30 9.61
C SER A 126 1.69 -22.18 9.93
N GLY A 127 2.38 -23.32 10.16
CA GLY A 127 3.83 -23.38 10.37
C GLY A 127 4.67 -23.14 9.11
N ASP A 128 4.10 -23.37 7.91
CA ASP A 128 4.81 -23.29 6.62
C ASP A 128 4.52 -22.00 5.86
N ALA A 129 3.59 -21.18 6.36
CA ALA A 129 3.18 -19.92 5.78
C ALA A 129 4.37 -19.02 5.37
N HIS A 130 5.37 -18.89 6.25
CA HIS A 130 6.55 -18.09 5.93
C HIS A 130 7.34 -18.69 4.76
N ALA A 131 7.64 -19.99 4.79
CA ALA A 131 8.37 -20.66 3.72
C ALA A 131 7.64 -20.55 2.37
N GLU A 132 6.31 -20.70 2.37
CA GLU A 132 5.51 -20.58 1.16
C GLU A 132 5.51 -19.15 0.59
N SER A 133 5.44 -18.13 1.46
CA SER A 133 5.55 -16.74 1.01
C SER A 133 6.91 -16.41 0.40
N LEU A 134 7.99 -17.05 0.88
CA LEU A 134 9.33 -16.90 0.29
C LEU A 134 9.44 -17.60 -1.05
N ARG A 135 8.81 -18.77 -1.20
CA ARG A 135 8.74 -19.47 -2.48
C ARG A 135 7.98 -18.65 -3.52
N GLU A 136 6.85 -18.06 -3.14
CA GLU A 136 6.07 -17.21 -4.05
C GLU A 136 6.83 -15.91 -4.41
N ALA A 137 7.44 -15.25 -3.42
CA ALA A 137 8.29 -14.09 -3.69
C ALA A 137 9.46 -14.44 -4.64
N ARG A 138 10.08 -15.60 -4.44
CA ARG A 138 11.14 -16.10 -5.31
C ARG A 138 10.62 -16.40 -6.71
N ARG A 139 9.49 -17.08 -6.83
CA ARG A 139 8.84 -17.35 -8.11
C ARG A 139 8.57 -16.07 -8.89
N GLN A 140 8.09 -15.01 -8.23
CA GLN A 140 7.86 -13.71 -8.85
C GLN A 140 9.16 -13.05 -9.34
N LEU A 141 10.25 -13.19 -8.58
CA LEU A 141 11.56 -12.68 -8.99
C LEU A 141 12.20 -13.51 -10.11
N ASP A 142 11.94 -14.82 -10.13
CA ASP A 142 12.41 -15.77 -11.15
C ASP A 142 11.72 -15.54 -12.51
N GLU A 143 10.54 -14.89 -12.55
CA GLU A 143 9.95 -14.39 -13.81
C GLU A 143 10.83 -13.32 -14.50
N GLY A 144 11.81 -12.76 -13.80
CA GLY A 144 12.75 -11.78 -14.30
C GLY A 144 12.33 -10.34 -14.01
N MET A 145 13.33 -9.45 -13.96
CA MET A 145 13.18 -8.04 -13.59
C MET A 145 12.15 -7.31 -14.47
N VAL A 146 12.23 -7.47 -15.80
CA VAL A 146 11.36 -6.74 -16.73
C VAL A 146 9.88 -7.09 -16.51
N ARG A 147 9.56 -8.38 -16.41
CA ARG A 147 8.17 -8.84 -16.18
C ARG A 147 7.65 -8.37 -14.83
N TYR A 148 8.48 -8.43 -13.79
CA TYR A 148 8.13 -7.92 -12.47
C TYR A 148 7.83 -6.42 -12.50
N VAL A 149 8.71 -5.61 -13.10
CA VAL A 149 8.55 -4.15 -13.19
C VAL A 149 7.29 -3.79 -13.97
N LEU A 150 7.00 -4.47 -15.08
CA LEU A 150 5.79 -4.24 -15.86
C LEU A 150 4.52 -4.61 -15.06
N LYS A 151 4.47 -5.80 -14.46
CA LYS A 151 3.28 -6.27 -13.73
C LYS A 151 3.05 -5.49 -12.43
N VAL A 152 4.09 -5.35 -11.61
CA VAL A 152 3.98 -4.80 -10.26
C VAL A 152 4.13 -3.28 -10.30
N GLY A 153 5.18 -2.77 -10.95
CA GLY A 153 5.44 -1.34 -11.02
C GLY A 153 4.44 -0.60 -11.91
N VAL A 154 4.41 -0.93 -13.20
CA VAL A 154 3.63 -0.17 -14.19
C VAL A 154 2.14 -0.50 -14.10
N LEU A 155 1.74 -1.77 -14.20
CA LEU A 155 0.33 -2.14 -14.31
C LEU A 155 -0.43 -2.05 -12.99
N ARG A 156 0.18 -2.36 -11.85
CA ARG A 156 -0.53 -2.28 -10.55
C ARG A 156 -0.44 -0.90 -9.92
N TRP A 157 0.73 -0.27 -9.94
CA TRP A 157 0.92 1.03 -9.29
C TRP A 157 0.80 2.20 -10.25
N GLY A 158 1.54 2.20 -11.36
CA GLY A 158 1.51 3.27 -12.36
C GLY A 158 0.11 3.50 -12.93
N LEU A 159 -0.55 2.44 -13.40
CA LEU A 159 -1.90 2.51 -13.94
C LEU A 159 -2.92 2.98 -12.89
N LEU A 160 -2.87 2.44 -11.66
CA LEU A 160 -3.79 2.84 -10.59
C LEU A 160 -3.66 4.34 -10.28
N MET A 161 -2.43 4.84 -10.20
CA MET A 161 -2.18 6.27 -9.95
C MET A 161 -2.57 7.14 -11.14
N PHE A 162 -2.32 6.68 -12.36
CA PHE A 162 -2.79 7.37 -13.57
C PHE A 162 -4.32 7.50 -13.60
N LEU A 163 -5.05 6.42 -13.30
CA LEU A 163 -6.51 6.45 -13.26
C LEU A 163 -7.02 7.38 -12.15
N GLY A 164 -6.47 7.28 -10.93
CA GLY A 164 -6.89 8.10 -9.80
C GLY A 164 -6.54 9.58 -9.96
N MET A 165 -5.25 9.87 -10.12
CA MET A 165 -4.73 11.24 -10.09
C MET A 165 -4.73 11.90 -11.47
N GLY A 166 -4.52 11.11 -12.53
CA GLY A 166 -4.43 11.62 -13.90
C GLY A 166 -5.80 11.78 -14.58
N LEU A 167 -6.79 10.95 -14.25
CA LEU A 167 -8.12 10.99 -14.88
C LEU A 167 -9.25 11.39 -13.92
N ILE A 168 -9.43 10.66 -12.82
CA ILE A 168 -10.57 10.88 -11.91
C ILE A 168 -10.47 12.25 -11.24
N GLY A 169 -9.28 12.64 -10.75
CA GLY A 169 -9.05 13.94 -10.12
C GLY A 169 -9.49 15.13 -11.00
N PRO A 170 -8.94 15.28 -12.23
CA PRO A 170 -9.36 16.34 -13.15
C PRO A 170 -10.83 16.24 -13.56
N TRP A 171 -11.35 15.03 -13.77
CA TRP A 171 -12.76 14.82 -14.13
C TRP A 171 -13.72 15.31 -13.04
N LEU A 172 -13.41 15.09 -11.76
CA LEU A 172 -14.20 15.57 -10.63
C LEU A 172 -14.16 17.09 -10.42
N ARG A 173 -13.21 17.80 -11.05
CA ARG A 173 -13.03 19.25 -10.94
C ARG A 173 -13.56 20.01 -12.16
N ASP A 174 -14.43 19.38 -12.95
CA ASP A 174 -14.94 19.89 -14.24
C ASP A 174 -13.80 20.31 -15.21
N GLY A 175 -12.61 19.73 -15.03
CA GLY A 175 -11.46 20.02 -15.87
C GLY A 175 -11.62 19.39 -17.25
N GLN A 176 -11.42 20.17 -18.31
CA GLN A 176 -11.34 19.62 -19.67
C GLN A 176 -10.11 18.71 -19.80
N LEU A 177 -10.35 17.41 -19.96
CA LEU A 177 -9.30 16.43 -20.22
C LEU A 177 -8.84 16.54 -21.68
N SER A 178 -7.82 17.35 -21.94
CA SER A 178 -7.19 17.37 -23.26
C SER A 178 -6.42 16.06 -23.50
N VAL A 179 -6.47 15.55 -24.73
CA VAL A 179 -5.71 14.35 -25.15
C VAL A 179 -4.23 14.50 -24.84
N ARG A 180 -3.68 15.72 -25.02
CA ARG A 180 -2.30 16.05 -24.69
C ARG A 180 -2.01 15.89 -23.19
N ALA A 181 -2.86 16.42 -22.32
CA ALA A 181 -2.70 16.30 -20.87
C ALA A 181 -2.77 14.83 -20.43
N VAL A 182 -3.72 14.06 -20.97
CA VAL A 182 -3.85 12.62 -20.70
C VAL A 182 -2.59 11.86 -21.12
N ALA A 183 -2.05 12.14 -22.32
CA ALA A 183 -0.82 11.50 -22.80
C ALA A 183 0.39 11.82 -21.91
N VAL A 184 0.54 13.08 -21.48
CA VAL A 184 1.61 13.50 -20.56
C VAL A 184 1.47 12.79 -19.20
N GLN A 185 0.27 12.75 -18.64
CA GLN A 185 0.01 12.04 -17.38
C GLN A 185 0.32 10.55 -17.51
N ALA A 186 -0.11 9.90 -18.60
CA ALA A 186 0.17 8.49 -18.84
C ALA A 186 1.69 8.20 -18.89
N LEU A 187 2.46 9.08 -19.55
CA LEU A 187 3.91 8.98 -19.59
C LEU A 187 4.53 9.14 -18.19
N ILE A 188 4.16 10.19 -17.45
CA ILE A 188 4.67 10.45 -16.09
C ILE A 188 4.44 9.24 -15.19
N TRP A 189 3.20 8.73 -15.16
CA TRP A 189 2.84 7.62 -14.28
C TRP A 189 3.43 6.28 -14.72
N THR A 190 3.68 6.09 -16.03
CA THR A 190 4.43 4.93 -16.53
C THR A 190 5.87 4.96 -16.03
N LEU A 191 6.56 6.11 -16.16
CA LEU A 191 7.94 6.27 -15.69
C LEU A 191 8.04 6.10 -14.17
N ALA A 192 7.10 6.69 -13.41
CA ALA A 192 7.01 6.50 -11.97
C ALA A 192 6.79 5.02 -11.60
N GLY A 193 5.90 4.33 -12.31
CA GLY A 193 5.65 2.90 -12.14
C GLY A 193 6.90 2.05 -12.40
N ILE A 194 7.69 2.38 -13.42
CA ILE A 194 8.98 1.72 -13.70
C ILE A 194 9.93 1.90 -12.51
N GLY A 195 10.12 3.14 -12.05
CA GLY A 195 10.98 3.46 -10.91
C GLY A 195 10.56 2.69 -9.65
N PHE A 196 9.27 2.71 -9.33
CA PHE A 196 8.72 1.99 -8.18
C PHE A 196 8.90 0.47 -8.30
N GLY A 197 8.66 -0.10 -9.47
CA GLY A 197 8.87 -1.51 -9.75
C GLY A 197 10.32 -1.96 -9.56
N LEU A 198 11.29 -1.14 -9.99
CA LEU A 198 12.72 -1.41 -9.82
C LEU A 198 13.14 -1.36 -8.34
N THR A 199 12.61 -0.39 -7.58
CA THR A 199 12.85 -0.31 -6.14
C THR A 199 12.28 -1.54 -5.42
N LEU A 200 11.03 -1.92 -5.71
CA LEU A 200 10.43 -3.12 -5.12
C LEU A 200 11.18 -4.41 -5.49
N TRP A 201 11.58 -4.56 -6.75
CA TRP A 201 12.35 -5.72 -7.20
C TRP A 201 13.70 -5.83 -6.49
N SER A 202 14.44 -4.71 -6.39
CA SER A 202 15.77 -4.70 -5.77
C SER A 202 15.72 -4.96 -4.27
N THR A 203 14.74 -4.35 -3.57
CA THR A 203 14.50 -4.58 -2.14
C THR A 203 14.09 -6.02 -1.83
N GLU A 204 13.17 -6.61 -2.60
CA GLU A 204 12.75 -8.00 -2.38
C GLU A 204 13.89 -8.98 -2.69
N ARG A 205 14.69 -8.70 -3.72
CA ARG A 205 15.88 -9.50 -4.03
C ARG A 205 16.94 -9.42 -2.93
N ALA A 206 17.19 -8.23 -2.38
CA ALA A 206 18.10 -8.04 -1.25
C ALA A 206 17.62 -8.82 -0.03
N ARG A 207 16.32 -8.75 0.29
CA ARG A 207 15.70 -9.49 1.37
C ARG A 207 15.86 -11.00 1.24
N LEU A 208 15.60 -11.57 0.06
CA LEU A 208 15.79 -13.01 -0.17
C LEU A 208 17.25 -13.43 -0.01
N ARG A 209 18.20 -12.61 -0.47
CA ARG A 209 19.63 -12.88 -0.33
C ARG A 209 20.04 -12.95 1.15
N ASP A 210 19.51 -12.06 1.98
CA ASP A 210 19.86 -12.03 3.41
C ASP A 210 19.29 -13.24 4.16
N GLN A 211 18.11 -13.71 3.78
CA GLN A 211 17.53 -14.93 4.35
C GLN A 211 18.26 -16.22 3.97
N HIS A 212 18.96 -16.25 2.84
CA HIS A 212 19.81 -17.39 2.48
C HIS A 212 21.10 -17.47 3.30
N LYS A 213 21.52 -16.36 3.91
CA LYS A 213 22.74 -16.30 4.75
C LYS A 213 22.47 -16.63 6.22
N ALA A 214 21.22 -16.54 6.66
CA ALA A 214 20.79 -16.74 8.04
C ALA A 214 20.38 -18.19 8.31
#